data_AF-A0AAD6Z281-F1
#
_entry.id   AF-A0AAD6Z281-F1
#
_cell.length_a   1.000
_cell.length_b   1.000
_cell.length_c   1.000
_cell.angle_alpha   90.00
_cell.angle_beta   90.00
_cell.angle_gamma   90.00
#
_symmetry.space_group_name_H-M   'P 1'
#
loop_
_entity.id
_entity.type
_entity.pdbx_description
1 polymer ?
#
loop_
_entity_poly.entity_id
_entity_poly.type
_entity_poly.pdbx_seq_one_letter_code
_entity_poly.pdbx_strand_id
1 'polypeptide(L)'
;MILDFKRDVQAYWVRSLDWVAKQKKTSKKNPARAVLVEETTHILGMLPWGWAKPPGLSDSEPAHNLWRFLGPHWLAGSQQNDMLELLRHKVDSDPELAKKFRIQGIALSAKILEAHKAGCETYKSSQSFQWIRDVADDLVRNEAALISTAHLGQINNEPHWIGFVFDFSHPTAVIHYGDSFGEPMPASLLAACRWWIAQHSEAQLVLKDLPISTQSDGFSCGMLVDNSLQHFVDSQILLSVPSASFVDARLEAFNKIGRWTLDRVCVPVDTLDRC
;
A
#
# COMPACT_ATOMS: atom_id res chain seq x y z
N MET A 1 26.03 -16.41 -1.51
CA MET A 1 25.05 -15.34 -1.83
C MET A 1 23.64 -15.59 -1.28
N ILE A 2 23.09 -16.82 -1.23
CA ILE A 2 21.77 -17.11 -0.60
C ILE A 2 21.85 -17.26 0.93
N LEU A 3 23.01 -17.68 1.46
CA LEU A 3 23.20 -17.87 2.91
C LEU A 3 23.39 -16.55 3.68
N ASP A 4 23.94 -15.51 3.05
CA ASP A 4 24.13 -14.19 3.70
C ASP A 4 22.80 -13.45 3.87
N PHE A 5 21.91 -13.52 2.87
CA PHE A 5 20.58 -12.88 2.95
C PHE A 5 19.70 -13.45 4.07
N LYS A 6 19.83 -14.75 4.39
CA LYS A 6 19.08 -15.40 5.49
C LYS A 6 19.58 -14.96 6.89
N ARG A 7 20.88 -14.70 7.05
CA ARG A 7 21.44 -14.20 8.31
C ARG A 7 20.95 -12.78 8.61
N ASP A 8 20.79 -11.96 7.58
CA ASP A 8 20.36 -10.58 7.72
C ASP A 8 18.90 -10.46 8.19
N VAL A 9 18.00 -11.28 7.67
CA VAL A 9 16.57 -11.24 8.03
C VAL A 9 16.33 -11.62 9.49
N GLN A 10 17.04 -12.62 10.02
CA GLN A 10 16.97 -12.97 11.44
C GLN A 10 17.43 -11.81 12.33
N ALA A 11 18.52 -11.13 11.95
CA ALA A 11 19.00 -9.97 12.68
C ALA A 11 17.99 -8.81 12.67
N TYR A 12 17.32 -8.57 11.54
CA TYR A 12 16.25 -7.58 11.48
C TYR A 12 15.05 -7.95 12.36
N TRP A 13 14.61 -9.21 12.33
CA TRP A 13 13.52 -9.68 13.18
C TRP A 13 13.82 -9.51 14.68
N VAL A 14 15.04 -9.89 15.12
CA VAL A 14 15.48 -9.68 16.50
C VAL A 14 15.48 -8.19 16.87
N ARG A 15 15.96 -7.32 15.98
CA ARG A 15 15.90 -5.86 16.19
C ARG A 15 14.46 -5.34 16.29
N SER A 16 13.53 -5.91 15.53
CA SER A 16 12.10 -5.57 15.62
C SER A 16 11.50 -6.01 16.96
N LEU A 17 11.88 -7.18 17.49
CA LEU A 17 11.49 -7.61 18.85
C LEU A 17 11.99 -6.61 19.91
N ASP A 18 13.26 -6.21 19.82
CA ASP A 18 13.84 -5.20 20.72
C ASP A 18 13.11 -3.85 20.60
N TRP A 19 12.74 -3.46 19.37
CA TRP A 19 11.99 -2.24 19.13
C TRP A 19 10.60 -2.28 19.76
N VAL A 20 9.84 -3.37 19.61
CA VAL A 20 8.53 -3.55 20.25
C VAL A 20 8.66 -3.56 21.78
N ALA A 21 9.69 -4.22 22.32
CA ALA A 21 9.97 -4.21 23.76
C ALA A 21 10.27 -2.80 24.30
N LYS A 22 10.95 -1.95 23.52
CA LYS A 22 11.14 -0.52 23.85
C LYS A 22 9.80 0.22 23.84
N GLN A 23 8.94 -0.01 22.85
CA GLN A 23 7.62 0.61 22.79
C GLN A 23 6.74 0.21 23.99
N LYS A 24 6.84 -1.03 24.47
CA LYS A 24 6.14 -1.48 25.69
C LYS A 24 6.50 -0.68 26.94
N LYS A 25 7.77 -0.25 27.04
CA LYS A 25 8.24 0.56 28.17
C LYS A 25 7.74 2.00 28.09
N THR A 26 7.64 2.56 26.88
CA THR A 26 7.25 3.96 26.64
C THR A 26 5.73 4.15 26.52
N SER A 27 4.97 3.10 26.18
CA SER A 27 3.52 3.14 26.01
C SER A 27 2.71 3.24 27.31
N LYS A 28 3.36 3.17 28.48
CA LYS A 28 2.69 3.27 29.80
C LYS A 28 1.80 4.50 29.97
N LYS A 29 2.08 5.58 29.24
CA LYS A 29 1.32 6.84 29.27
C LYS A 29 0.32 6.99 28.12
N ASN A 30 0.27 6.05 27.19
CA ASN A 30 -0.63 6.04 26.03
C ASN A 30 -1.35 4.67 25.97
N PRO A 31 -2.56 4.57 26.56
CA PRO A 31 -3.32 3.32 26.61
C PRO A 31 -3.59 2.72 25.22
N ALA A 32 -3.88 3.54 24.22
CA ALA A 32 -4.12 3.06 22.85
C ALA A 32 -2.87 2.38 22.26
N ARG A 33 -1.69 2.99 22.44
CA ARG A 33 -0.41 2.38 22.05
C ARG A 33 -0.11 1.10 22.83
N ALA A 34 -0.46 1.06 24.12
CA ALA A 34 -0.24 -0.13 24.94
C ALA A 34 -0.99 -1.35 24.39
N VAL A 35 -2.25 -1.17 23.96
CA VAL A 35 -3.04 -2.21 23.31
C VAL A 35 -2.37 -2.71 22.02
N LEU A 36 -1.93 -1.78 21.15
CA LEU A 36 -1.25 -2.14 19.90
C LEU A 36 0.03 -2.94 20.17
N VAL A 37 0.84 -2.53 21.14
CA VAL A 37 2.10 -3.21 21.50
C VAL A 37 1.86 -4.61 22.07
N GLU A 38 0.87 -4.76 22.95
CA GLU A 38 0.53 -6.07 23.52
C GLU A 38 0.11 -7.05 22.43
N GLU A 39 -0.75 -6.59 21.52
CA GLU A 39 -1.17 -7.39 20.39
C GLU A 39 -0.02 -7.72 19.43
N THR A 40 0.82 -6.74 19.08
CA THR A 40 2.01 -6.99 18.26
C THR A 40 2.91 -8.03 18.89
N THR A 41 3.09 -7.97 20.21
CA THR A 41 3.88 -8.96 20.97
C THR A 41 3.25 -10.35 20.87
N HIS A 42 1.93 -10.45 20.96
CA HIS A 42 1.20 -11.71 20.84
C HIS A 42 1.34 -12.31 19.43
N ILE A 43 1.05 -11.52 18.40
CA ILE A 43 1.17 -11.92 16.99
C ILE A 43 2.59 -12.36 16.66
N LEU A 44 3.62 -11.62 17.10
CA LEU A 44 5.03 -12.00 16.91
C LEU A 44 5.37 -13.37 17.49
N GLY A 45 4.74 -13.74 18.62
CA GLY A 45 4.92 -15.05 19.24
C GLY A 45 4.21 -16.19 18.51
N MET A 46 3.24 -15.89 17.65
CA MET A 46 2.41 -16.87 16.94
C MET A 46 2.73 -16.99 15.45
N LEU A 47 3.30 -15.95 14.83
CA LEU A 47 3.54 -15.95 13.40
C LEU A 47 4.49 -17.09 13.00
N PRO A 48 4.10 -17.92 12.02
CA PRO A 48 4.90 -19.07 11.64
C PRO A 48 6.17 -18.62 10.90
N TRP A 49 7.33 -18.89 11.49
CA TRP A 49 8.61 -18.48 10.92
C TRP A 49 8.85 -19.16 9.57
N GLY A 50 9.10 -18.37 8.53
CA GLY A 50 9.50 -18.87 7.21
C GLY A 50 8.35 -19.39 6.35
N TRP A 51 7.13 -19.41 6.87
CA TRP A 51 5.95 -19.79 6.08
C TRP A 51 5.55 -18.65 5.17
N ALA A 52 5.14 -18.98 3.95
CA ALA A 52 4.59 -18.01 3.02
C ALA A 52 3.33 -17.35 3.61
N LYS A 53 3.14 -16.06 3.31
CA LYS A 53 1.87 -15.38 3.55
C LYS A 53 0.73 -16.14 2.84
N PRO A 54 -0.46 -16.26 3.45
CA PRO A 54 -1.59 -16.94 2.85
C PRO A 54 -2.18 -16.12 1.68
N PRO A 55 -3.05 -16.73 0.85
CA PRO A 55 -3.75 -16.03 -0.21
C PRO A 55 -4.54 -14.81 0.29
N GLY A 56 -4.72 -13.84 -0.61
CA GLY A 56 -5.37 -12.56 -0.31
C GLY A 56 -4.43 -11.48 0.22
N LEU A 57 -3.13 -11.77 0.32
CA LEU A 57 -2.06 -10.79 0.40
C LEU A 57 -1.28 -10.77 -0.93
N SER A 58 -0.33 -9.84 -1.05
CA SER A 58 0.21 -9.47 -2.36
C SER A 58 1.12 -10.49 -3.03
N ASP A 59 1.76 -11.34 -2.23
CA ASP A 59 2.74 -12.31 -2.68
C ASP A 59 2.84 -13.46 -1.68
N SER A 60 3.66 -14.45 -2.02
CA SER A 60 3.99 -15.60 -1.17
C SER A 60 5.29 -15.38 -0.37
N GLU A 61 5.70 -14.13 -0.11
CA GLU A 61 6.88 -13.88 0.72
C GLU A 61 6.66 -14.44 2.13
N PRO A 62 7.73 -14.84 2.84
CA PRO A 62 7.60 -15.38 4.17
C PRO A 62 7.04 -14.35 5.17
N ALA A 63 6.19 -14.80 6.10
CA ALA A 63 5.60 -13.98 7.16
C ALA A 63 6.65 -13.26 8.04
N HIS A 64 7.89 -13.77 8.11
CA HIS A 64 8.94 -13.06 8.83
C HIS A 64 9.30 -11.72 8.18
N ASN A 65 9.02 -11.47 6.89
CA ASN A 65 9.28 -10.17 6.25
C ASN A 65 8.43 -9.02 6.79
N LEU A 66 7.39 -9.32 7.59
CA LEU A 66 6.59 -8.33 8.29
C LEU A 66 7.39 -7.48 9.30
N TRP A 67 8.63 -7.87 9.64
CA TRP A 67 9.55 -7.06 10.44
C TRP A 67 9.71 -5.63 9.89
N ARG A 68 9.54 -5.42 8.57
CA ARG A 68 9.67 -4.10 7.93
C ARG A 68 8.66 -3.07 8.43
N PHE A 69 7.53 -3.51 8.97
CA PHE A 69 6.60 -2.60 9.65
C PHE A 69 7.16 -2.15 11.01
N LEU A 70 7.92 -3.02 11.70
CA LEU A 70 8.35 -2.85 13.08
C LEU A 70 9.74 -2.19 13.20
N GLY A 71 9.77 -0.87 13.20
CA GLY A 71 10.98 -0.07 13.37
C GLY A 71 11.14 1.05 12.34
N PRO A 72 12.29 1.71 12.31
CA PRO A 72 12.62 2.74 11.31
C PRO A 72 13.08 2.08 10.00
N HIS A 73 12.17 1.37 9.33
CA HIS A 73 12.48 0.56 8.16
C HIS A 73 11.65 1.00 6.96
N TRP A 74 12.29 1.02 5.78
CA TRP A 74 11.59 1.21 4.52
C TRP A 74 10.71 -0.01 4.21
N LEU A 75 9.47 0.29 3.85
CA LEU A 75 8.57 -0.69 3.27
C LEU A 75 9.05 -1.01 1.84
N ALA A 76 9.03 -2.31 1.51
CA ALA A 76 9.24 -2.75 0.14
C ALA A 76 7.90 -2.83 -0.60
N GLY A 77 7.94 -3.12 -1.90
CA GLY A 77 6.74 -3.26 -2.73
C GLY A 77 5.78 -4.34 -2.21
N SER A 78 6.29 -5.41 -1.61
CA SER A 78 5.50 -6.45 -0.94
C SER A 78 4.60 -5.86 0.16
N GLN A 79 5.17 -5.07 1.08
CA GLN A 79 4.40 -4.49 2.19
C GLN A 79 3.40 -3.43 1.71
N GLN A 80 3.73 -2.67 0.68
CA GLN A 80 2.80 -1.71 0.08
C GLN A 80 1.62 -2.42 -0.61
N ASN A 81 1.89 -3.45 -1.40
CA ASN A 81 0.81 -4.22 -1.99
C ASN A 81 -0.01 -4.94 -0.91
N ASP A 82 0.59 -5.45 0.16
CA ASP A 82 -0.15 -6.06 1.28
C ASP A 82 -1.18 -5.08 1.89
N MET A 83 -0.79 -3.82 2.08
CA MET A 83 -1.70 -2.78 2.57
C MET A 83 -2.79 -2.43 1.54
N LEU A 84 -2.46 -2.42 0.25
CA LEU A 84 -3.43 -2.25 -0.83
C LEU A 84 -4.40 -3.44 -0.92
N GLU A 85 -3.95 -4.68 -0.69
CA GLU A 85 -4.83 -5.85 -0.65
C GLU A 85 -5.82 -5.75 0.50
N LEU A 86 -5.37 -5.37 1.71
CA LEU A 86 -6.29 -5.15 2.82
C LEU A 86 -7.33 -4.07 2.52
N LEU A 87 -6.91 -2.98 1.87
CA LEU A 87 -7.83 -1.92 1.43
C LEU A 87 -8.80 -2.43 0.37
N ARG A 88 -8.33 -3.25 -0.58
CA ARG A 88 -9.16 -3.91 -1.58
C ARG A 88 -10.22 -4.80 -0.93
N HIS A 89 -9.84 -5.65 0.02
CA HIS A 89 -10.79 -6.48 0.76
C HIS A 89 -11.85 -5.65 1.48
N LYS A 90 -11.47 -4.53 2.11
CA LYS A 90 -12.43 -3.59 2.71
C LYS A 90 -13.41 -3.06 1.66
N VAL A 91 -12.90 -2.56 0.54
CA VAL A 91 -13.71 -2.00 -0.56
C VAL A 91 -14.64 -3.06 -1.15
N ASP A 92 -14.14 -4.25 -1.46
CA ASP A 92 -14.91 -5.32 -2.09
C ASP A 92 -15.96 -5.92 -1.14
N SER A 93 -15.74 -5.85 0.17
CA SER A 93 -16.70 -6.32 1.18
C SER A 93 -17.90 -5.38 1.41
N ASP A 94 -17.80 -4.12 0.96
CA ASP A 94 -18.86 -3.13 1.07
C ASP A 94 -19.37 -2.75 -0.34
N PRO A 95 -20.61 -3.13 -0.71
CA PRO A 95 -21.16 -2.84 -2.03
C PRO A 95 -21.15 -1.36 -2.43
N GLU A 96 -21.25 -0.43 -1.48
CA GLU A 96 -21.23 1.00 -1.78
C GLU A 96 -19.81 1.51 -2.04
N LEU A 97 -18.80 0.95 -1.36
CA LEU A 97 -17.40 1.22 -1.67
C LEU A 97 -16.99 0.56 -2.98
N ALA A 98 -17.40 -0.70 -3.21
CA ALA A 98 -17.10 -1.45 -4.42
C ALA A 98 -17.68 -0.81 -5.69
N LYS A 99 -18.75 0.00 -5.60
CA LYS A 99 -19.22 0.80 -6.73
C LYS A 99 -18.28 1.97 -7.04
N LYS A 100 -17.72 2.59 -6.00
CA LYS A 100 -16.96 3.85 -6.09
C LYS A 100 -15.48 3.66 -6.33
N PHE A 101 -14.89 2.59 -5.81
CA PHE A 101 -13.45 2.45 -5.72
C PHE A 101 -12.94 1.19 -6.42
N ARG A 102 -11.76 1.30 -7.01
CA ARG A 102 -10.94 0.19 -7.53
C ARG A 102 -9.55 0.31 -6.93
N ILE A 103 -9.05 -0.76 -6.33
CA ILE A 103 -7.70 -0.76 -5.73
C ILE A 103 -6.75 -1.53 -6.63
N GLN A 104 -5.65 -0.91 -7.09
CA GLN A 104 -4.63 -1.56 -7.90
C GLN A 104 -3.27 -1.56 -7.21
N GLY A 105 -2.52 -2.64 -7.42
CA GLY A 105 -1.16 -2.80 -6.90
C GLY A 105 -0.16 -1.83 -7.55
N ILE A 106 1.03 -1.75 -6.95
CA ILE A 106 2.08 -0.78 -7.27
C ILE A 106 2.60 -0.83 -8.72
N ALA A 107 2.36 -1.95 -9.42
CA ALA A 107 2.83 -2.16 -10.80
C ALA A 107 2.12 -1.26 -11.82
N LEU A 108 0.95 -0.71 -11.47
CA LEU A 108 0.13 0.10 -12.37
C LEU A 108 0.90 1.30 -12.94
N SER A 109 1.54 2.09 -12.07
CA SER A 109 2.25 3.31 -12.45
C SER A 109 3.42 3.04 -13.42
N ALA A 110 4.21 2.01 -13.13
CA ALA A 110 5.28 1.56 -14.00
C ALA A 110 4.75 1.10 -15.37
N LYS A 111 3.59 0.42 -15.38
CA LYS A 111 2.97 -0.06 -16.63
C LYS A 111 2.40 1.08 -17.47
N ILE A 112 1.82 2.11 -16.85
CA ILE A 112 1.37 3.34 -17.53
C ILE A 112 2.57 4.06 -18.16
N LEU A 113 3.69 4.19 -17.43
CA LEU A 113 4.92 4.79 -17.96
C LEU A 113 5.51 3.99 -19.14
N GLU A 114 5.48 2.66 -19.07
CA GLU A 114 5.90 1.78 -20.16
C GLU A 114 5.00 1.98 -21.40
N ALA A 115 3.69 1.99 -21.21
CA ALA A 115 2.71 2.20 -22.28
C ALA A 115 2.88 3.56 -22.96
N HIS A 116 3.07 4.62 -22.18
CA HIS A 116 3.29 5.96 -22.70
C HIS A 116 4.53 6.04 -23.60
N LYS A 117 5.62 5.36 -23.21
CA LYS A 117 6.85 5.27 -24.03
C LYS A 117 6.64 4.43 -25.29
N ALA A 118 5.81 3.40 -25.24
CA ALA A 118 5.52 2.52 -26.37
C ALA A 118 4.63 3.18 -27.45
N GLY A 119 3.87 4.22 -27.08
CA GLY A 119 3.02 5.00 -27.99
C GLY A 119 1.65 4.39 -28.24
N CYS A 120 0.79 5.16 -28.90
CA CYS A 120 -0.65 4.89 -29.07
C CYS A 120 -0.95 3.55 -29.77
N GLU A 121 -0.32 3.28 -30.91
CA GLU A 121 -0.61 2.06 -31.69
C GLU A 121 -0.25 0.78 -30.94
N THR A 122 0.93 0.77 -30.31
CA THR A 122 1.37 -0.36 -29.47
C THR A 122 0.47 -0.51 -28.24
N TYR A 123 0.10 0.60 -27.62
CA TYR A 123 -0.81 0.62 -26.48
C TYR A 123 -2.18 0.03 -26.83
N LYS A 124 -2.71 0.27 -28.01
CA LYS A 124 -4.04 -0.23 -28.41
C LYS A 124 -4.03 -1.70 -28.82
N SER A 125 -2.94 -2.16 -29.44
CA SER A 125 -2.88 -3.49 -30.06
C SER A 125 -2.17 -4.57 -29.24
N SER A 126 -1.21 -4.20 -28.37
CA SER A 126 -0.44 -5.19 -27.61
C SER A 126 -1.23 -5.81 -26.46
N GLN A 127 -1.16 -7.14 -26.33
CA GLN A 127 -1.71 -7.86 -25.17
C GLN A 127 -1.04 -7.46 -23.85
N SER A 128 0.23 -7.01 -23.88
CA SER A 128 0.97 -6.61 -22.68
C SER A 128 0.35 -5.42 -21.95
N PHE A 129 -0.46 -4.62 -22.64
CA PHE A 129 -1.15 -3.46 -22.06
C PHE A 129 -2.66 -3.69 -21.87
N GLN A 130 -3.18 -4.89 -22.15
CA GLN A 130 -4.62 -5.19 -22.06
C GLN A 130 -5.17 -4.90 -20.67
N TRP A 131 -4.49 -5.37 -19.61
CA TRP A 131 -4.95 -5.15 -18.24
C TRP A 131 -5.13 -3.66 -17.88
N ILE A 132 -4.18 -2.79 -18.25
CA ILE A 132 -4.32 -1.36 -17.95
C ILE A 132 -5.34 -0.66 -18.86
N ARG A 133 -5.62 -1.19 -20.05
CA ARG A 133 -6.78 -0.75 -20.85
C ARG A 133 -8.09 -1.11 -20.16
N ASP A 134 -8.23 -2.37 -19.74
CA ASP A 134 -9.44 -2.87 -19.07
C ASP A 134 -9.72 -2.09 -17.79
N VAL A 135 -8.69 -1.77 -17.01
CA VAL A 135 -8.80 -0.93 -15.81
C VAL A 135 -9.32 0.46 -16.17
N ALA A 136 -8.74 1.13 -17.18
CA ALA A 136 -9.20 2.46 -17.58
C ALA A 136 -10.63 2.46 -18.12
N ASP A 137 -10.97 1.49 -18.98
CA ASP A 137 -12.32 1.33 -19.53
C ASP A 137 -13.34 1.09 -18.43
N ASP A 138 -12.99 0.29 -17.41
CA ASP A 138 -13.87 0.06 -16.25
C ASP A 138 -14.10 1.34 -15.43
N LEU A 139 -13.06 2.14 -15.22
CA LEU A 139 -13.18 3.39 -14.46
C LEU A 139 -14.07 4.42 -15.18
N VAL A 140 -13.85 4.59 -16.49
CA VAL A 140 -14.65 5.52 -17.30
C VAL A 140 -16.10 5.05 -17.37
N ARG A 141 -16.34 3.76 -17.61
CA ARG A 141 -17.69 3.21 -17.73
C ARG A 141 -18.48 3.30 -16.43
N ASN A 142 -17.83 3.13 -15.28
CA ASN A 142 -18.51 3.11 -13.98
C ASN A 142 -18.37 4.42 -13.20
N GLU A 143 -17.74 5.45 -13.77
CA GLU A 143 -17.47 6.73 -13.10
C GLU A 143 -16.79 6.53 -11.73
N ALA A 144 -15.86 5.58 -11.67
CA ALA A 144 -15.24 5.13 -10.43
C ALA A 144 -13.86 5.77 -10.20
N ALA A 145 -13.37 5.70 -8.97
CA ALA A 145 -12.04 6.14 -8.59
C ALA A 145 -11.06 4.97 -8.44
N LEU A 146 -9.88 5.08 -9.06
CA LEU A 146 -8.77 4.13 -8.98
C LEU A 146 -7.76 4.58 -7.94
N ILE A 147 -7.44 3.72 -6.99
CA ILE A 147 -6.52 4.01 -5.89
C ILE A 147 -5.30 3.12 -6.05
N SER A 148 -4.10 3.71 -5.97
CA SER A 148 -2.83 2.98 -6.03
C SER A 148 -1.67 3.78 -5.42
N THR A 149 -0.50 3.15 -5.36
CA THR A 149 0.76 3.78 -4.97
C THR A 149 1.80 3.65 -6.08
N ALA A 150 2.80 4.53 -6.09
CA ALA A 150 3.97 4.40 -6.95
C ALA A 150 5.25 4.51 -6.15
N HIS A 151 6.27 3.79 -6.61
CA HIS A 151 7.64 3.98 -6.18
C HIS A 151 8.33 4.94 -7.15
N LEU A 152 8.75 6.12 -6.68
CA LEU A 152 9.43 7.11 -7.54
C LEU A 152 10.93 6.83 -7.75
N GLY A 153 11.41 5.67 -7.29
CA GLY A 153 12.82 5.34 -7.31
C GLY A 153 13.51 5.93 -6.09
N GLN A 154 14.69 6.51 -6.30
CA GLN A 154 15.43 7.19 -5.24
C GLN A 154 15.28 8.71 -5.37
N ILE A 155 14.70 9.35 -4.36
CA ILE A 155 14.74 10.81 -4.20
C ILE A 155 15.75 11.09 -3.09
N ASN A 156 16.76 11.91 -3.36
CA ASN A 156 17.85 12.17 -2.41
C ASN A 156 18.57 10.89 -1.91
N ASN A 157 18.72 9.89 -2.78
CA ASN A 157 19.26 8.55 -2.48
C ASN A 157 18.38 7.67 -1.56
N GLU A 158 17.13 8.07 -1.29
CA GLU A 158 16.20 7.32 -0.44
C GLU A 158 15.00 6.82 -1.25
N PRO A 159 14.55 5.56 -1.03
CA PRO A 159 13.37 5.03 -1.70
C PRO A 159 12.12 5.83 -1.28
N HIS A 160 11.32 6.24 -2.25
CA HIS A 160 10.16 7.10 -1.99
C HIS A 160 8.87 6.54 -2.57
N TRP A 161 7.85 6.48 -1.71
CA TRP A 161 6.49 6.06 -2.05
C TRP A 161 5.58 7.28 -2.11
N ILE A 162 4.73 7.32 -3.14
CA ILE A 162 3.68 8.33 -3.29
C ILE A 162 2.32 7.65 -3.49
N GLY A 163 1.25 8.36 -3.14
CA GLY A 163 -0.12 7.94 -3.38
C GLY A 163 -0.70 8.68 -4.56
N PHE A 164 -1.52 8.01 -5.37
CA PHE A 164 -2.35 8.70 -6.34
C PHE A 164 -3.71 8.04 -6.52
N VAL A 165 -4.70 8.87 -6.85
CA VAL A 165 -6.06 8.44 -7.19
C VAL A 165 -6.45 9.02 -8.54
N PHE A 166 -6.97 8.19 -9.45
CA PHE A 166 -7.67 8.66 -10.64
C PHE A 166 -9.17 8.65 -10.37
N ASP A 167 -9.79 9.81 -10.24
CA ASP A 167 -11.20 9.95 -9.91
C ASP A 167 -12.00 10.39 -11.15
N PHE A 168 -12.90 9.53 -11.59
CA PHE A 168 -13.84 9.76 -12.70
C PHE A 168 -15.28 10.00 -12.24
N SER A 169 -15.52 10.19 -10.93
CA SER A 169 -16.86 10.43 -10.37
C SER A 169 -17.43 11.83 -10.68
N HIS A 170 -16.68 12.63 -11.43
CA HIS A 170 -17.01 14.00 -11.78
C HIS A 170 -16.91 14.23 -13.29
N PRO A 171 -17.60 15.25 -13.84
CA PRO A 171 -17.51 15.59 -15.27
C PRO A 171 -16.08 15.86 -15.76
N THR A 172 -15.20 16.30 -14.86
CA THR A 172 -13.77 16.40 -15.08
C THR A 172 -13.06 15.28 -14.35
N ALA A 173 -12.18 14.56 -15.06
CA ALA A 173 -11.33 13.57 -14.43
C ALA A 173 -10.31 14.27 -13.53
N VAL A 174 -10.06 13.71 -12.35
CA VAL A 174 -9.11 14.27 -11.38
C VAL A 174 -8.01 13.26 -11.08
N ILE A 175 -6.75 13.69 -11.08
CA ILE A 175 -5.67 12.98 -10.39
C ILE A 175 -5.49 13.62 -9.03
N HIS A 176 -5.74 12.87 -7.96
CA HIS A 176 -5.24 13.23 -6.64
C HIS A 176 -3.82 12.70 -6.48
N TYR A 177 -2.89 13.53 -6.03
CA TYR A 177 -1.49 13.17 -5.82
C TYR A 177 -1.03 13.51 -4.40
N GLY A 178 -0.47 12.53 -3.71
CA GLY A 178 0.00 12.66 -2.33
C GLY A 178 1.46 12.32 -2.21
N ASP A 179 2.25 13.31 -1.84
CA ASP A 179 3.66 13.16 -1.48
C ASP A 179 3.88 13.68 -0.07
N SER A 180 4.38 12.83 0.82
CA SER A 180 4.61 13.18 2.22
C SER A 180 5.72 14.22 2.42
N PHE A 181 6.60 14.44 1.44
CA PHE A 181 7.57 15.53 1.44
C PHE A 181 7.03 16.82 0.78
N GLY A 182 5.82 16.77 0.20
CA GLY A 182 5.22 17.91 -0.49
C GLY A 182 5.85 18.23 -1.84
N GLU A 183 6.66 17.31 -2.39
CA GLU A 183 7.23 17.45 -3.72
C GLU A 183 6.13 17.38 -4.79
N PRO A 184 6.26 18.11 -5.91
CA PRO A 184 5.29 18.03 -6.99
C PRO A 184 5.38 16.68 -7.73
N MET A 185 4.28 16.24 -8.34
CA MET A 185 4.27 15.04 -9.18
C MET A 185 5.33 15.17 -10.29
N PRO A 186 6.19 14.15 -10.51
CA PRO A 186 7.16 14.18 -11.59
C PRO A 186 6.50 14.42 -12.95
N ALA A 187 7.02 15.36 -13.73
CA ALA A 187 6.41 15.77 -15.00
C ALA A 187 6.22 14.59 -15.99
N SER A 188 7.15 13.63 -16.00
CA SER A 188 7.04 12.43 -16.83
C SER A 188 5.90 11.51 -16.40
N LEU A 189 5.65 11.40 -15.09
CA LEU A 189 4.53 10.63 -14.56
C LEU A 189 3.22 11.33 -14.89
N LEU A 190 3.12 12.64 -14.64
CA LEU A 190 1.93 13.42 -14.98
C LEU A 190 1.59 13.36 -16.48
N ALA A 191 2.61 13.46 -17.35
CA ALA A 191 2.42 13.34 -18.79
C ALA A 191 1.93 11.95 -19.19
N ALA A 192 2.49 10.88 -18.63
CA ALA A 192 2.07 9.51 -18.90
C ALA A 192 0.63 9.25 -18.42
N CYS A 193 0.28 9.73 -17.23
CA CYS A 193 -1.07 9.66 -16.69
C CYS A 193 -2.06 10.41 -17.58
N ARG A 194 -1.75 11.65 -18.00
CA ARG A 194 -2.59 12.42 -18.93
C ARG A 194 -2.79 11.71 -20.26
N TRP A 195 -1.70 11.19 -20.84
CA TRP A 195 -1.76 10.44 -22.08
C TRP A 195 -2.63 9.20 -21.96
N TRP A 196 -2.48 8.45 -20.86
CA TRP A 196 -3.22 7.20 -20.61
C TRP A 196 -4.71 7.48 -20.52
N ILE A 197 -5.15 8.45 -19.71
CA ILE A 197 -6.57 8.81 -19.57
C ILE A 197 -7.15 9.30 -20.91
N ALA A 198 -6.38 10.09 -21.68
CA ALA A 198 -6.80 10.56 -23.00
C ALA A 198 -7.01 9.45 -24.04
N GLN A 199 -6.55 8.21 -23.78
CA GLN A 199 -6.87 7.06 -24.64
C GLN A 199 -8.28 6.52 -24.42
N HIS A 200 -8.91 6.84 -23.28
CA HIS A 200 -10.18 6.24 -22.83
C HIS A 200 -11.29 7.28 -22.62
N SER A 201 -10.95 8.56 -22.50
CA SER A 201 -11.90 9.63 -22.24
C SER A 201 -11.43 10.94 -22.86
N GLU A 202 -12.39 11.76 -23.29
CA GLU A 202 -12.16 13.16 -23.69
C GLU A 202 -12.10 14.11 -22.48
N ALA A 203 -12.30 13.59 -21.26
CA ALA A 203 -12.30 14.39 -20.05
C ALA A 203 -10.96 15.11 -19.86
N GLN A 204 -11.04 16.40 -19.52
CA GLN A 204 -9.87 17.15 -19.11
C GLN A 204 -9.42 16.69 -17.72
N LEU A 205 -8.13 16.36 -17.62
CA LEU A 205 -7.54 15.86 -16.40
C LEU A 205 -6.97 16.99 -15.54
N VAL A 206 -7.54 17.16 -14.34
CA VAL A 206 -7.10 18.15 -13.35
C VAL A 206 -6.24 17.47 -12.30
N LEU A 207 -5.11 18.07 -11.96
CA LEU A 207 -4.29 17.61 -10.82
C LEU A 207 -4.78 18.31 -9.55
N LYS A 208 -5.00 17.54 -8.49
CA LYS A 208 -5.31 18.01 -7.14
C LYS A 208 -4.41 17.32 -6.13
N ASP A 209 -4.29 17.93 -4.96
CA ASP A 209 -3.60 17.31 -3.85
C ASP A 209 -4.45 16.17 -3.27
N LEU A 210 -3.79 15.06 -2.95
CA LEU A 210 -4.31 14.02 -2.08
C LEU A 210 -3.93 14.40 -0.65
N PRO A 211 -4.90 14.53 0.28
CA PRO A 211 -4.59 14.84 1.68
C PRO A 211 -3.63 13.79 2.28
N ILE A 212 -2.43 14.22 2.63
CA ILE A 212 -1.38 13.37 3.21
C ILE A 212 -0.64 14.15 4.29
N SER A 213 -0.24 13.47 5.35
CA SER A 213 0.54 14.10 6.41
C SER A 213 1.99 14.29 6.00
N THR A 214 2.58 15.41 6.43
CA THR A 214 3.99 15.72 6.16
C THR A 214 4.90 14.77 6.92
N GLN A 215 5.91 14.26 6.22
CA GLN A 215 6.97 13.41 6.76
C GLN A 215 8.16 14.25 7.23
N SER A 216 8.75 13.82 8.35
CA SER A 216 9.96 14.42 8.92
C SER A 216 11.10 13.42 9.14
N ASP A 217 10.89 12.15 8.76
CA ASP A 217 11.90 11.08 8.79
C ASP A 217 12.21 10.58 7.37
N GLY A 218 13.17 9.67 7.20
CA GLY A 218 13.54 9.14 5.87
C GLY A 218 12.76 7.89 5.44
N PHE A 219 11.83 7.36 6.25
CA PHE A 219 11.33 5.98 6.06
C PHE A 219 9.81 5.78 6.18
N SER A 220 9.04 6.80 6.54
CA SER A 220 7.60 6.69 6.79
C SER A 220 6.72 6.97 5.57
N CYS A 221 7.29 7.33 4.40
CA CYS A 221 6.55 7.63 3.17
C CYS A 221 5.51 6.57 2.82
N GLY A 222 5.88 5.28 2.82
CA GLY A 222 4.95 4.20 2.52
C GLY A 222 3.77 4.13 3.49
N MET A 223 4.03 4.24 4.80
CA MET A 223 2.97 4.23 5.83
C MET A 223 2.02 5.42 5.70
N LEU A 224 2.56 6.58 5.34
CA LEU A 224 1.81 7.82 5.17
C LEU A 224 0.92 7.78 3.93
N VAL A 225 1.44 7.23 2.84
CA VAL A 225 0.66 6.96 1.63
C VAL A 225 -0.48 6.00 1.95
N ASP A 226 -0.22 4.88 2.62
CA ASP A 226 -1.26 3.91 2.97
C ASP A 226 -2.37 4.53 3.82
N ASN A 227 -2.02 5.39 4.79
CA ASN A 227 -3.00 6.10 5.62
C ASN A 227 -3.79 7.15 4.82
N SER A 228 -3.14 7.87 3.91
CA SER A 228 -3.78 8.84 3.02
C SER A 228 -4.81 8.18 2.09
N LEU A 229 -4.48 7.03 1.50
CA LEU A 229 -5.40 6.28 0.65
C LEU A 229 -6.57 5.69 1.45
N GLN A 230 -6.31 5.21 2.67
CA GLN A 230 -7.38 4.77 3.58
C GLN A 230 -8.33 5.92 3.94
N HIS A 231 -7.79 7.11 4.23
CA HIS A 231 -8.59 8.32 4.48
C HIS A 231 -9.42 8.74 3.26
N PHE A 232 -8.88 8.58 2.06
CA PHE A 232 -9.61 8.87 0.82
C PHE A 232 -10.82 7.95 0.62
N VAL A 233 -10.68 6.66 0.93
CA VAL A 233 -11.81 5.69 0.88
C VAL A 233 -12.81 5.94 2.00
N ASP A 234 -12.33 6.29 3.19
CA ASP A 234 -13.14 6.46 4.39
C ASP A 234 -12.65 7.67 5.19
N SER A 235 -13.38 8.78 5.05
CA SER A 235 -13.03 10.06 5.68
C SER A 235 -13.09 10.05 7.21
N GLN A 236 -13.64 8.98 7.82
CA GLN A 236 -13.58 8.79 9.28
C GLN A 236 -12.20 8.33 9.75
N ILE A 237 -11.39 7.72 8.86
CA ILE A 237 -9.99 7.40 9.15
C ILE A 237 -9.20 8.69 9.19
N LEU A 238 -8.66 9.05 10.34
CA LEU A 238 -7.90 10.29 10.47
C LEU A 238 -6.52 10.17 9.79
N LEU A 239 -6.10 11.28 9.18
CA LEU A 239 -4.71 11.42 8.76
C LEU A 239 -3.79 11.41 9.98
N SER A 240 -2.71 10.64 9.88
CA SER A 240 -1.76 10.45 10.96
C SER A 240 -1.10 11.79 11.30
N VAL A 241 -1.22 12.26 12.53
CA VAL A 241 -0.55 13.51 12.92
C VAL A 241 0.97 13.32 12.82
N PRO A 242 1.74 14.30 12.29
CA PRO A 242 3.20 14.29 12.33
C PRO A 242 3.68 14.29 13.79
N SER A 243 3.72 13.13 14.41
CA SER A 243 4.43 12.91 15.66
C SER A 243 5.71 12.17 15.34
N ALA A 244 6.75 12.45 16.11
CA ALA A 244 8.14 12.01 15.89
C ALA A 244 8.34 10.47 15.85
N SER A 245 7.28 9.68 15.84
CA SER A 245 7.36 8.26 15.55
C SER A 245 6.00 7.77 15.07
N PHE A 246 5.86 7.39 13.79
CA PHE A 246 4.72 6.64 13.23
C PHE A 246 4.58 5.23 13.83
N VAL A 247 4.88 5.09 15.13
CA VAL A 247 4.89 3.85 15.90
C VAL A 247 3.51 3.21 15.87
N ASP A 248 2.46 4.00 16.14
CA ASP A 248 1.09 3.45 16.23
C ASP A 248 0.64 2.91 14.87
N ALA A 249 0.82 3.67 13.79
CA ALA A 249 0.51 3.22 12.44
C ALA A 249 1.31 1.96 12.05
N ARG A 250 2.60 1.90 12.41
CA ARG A 250 3.47 0.75 12.15
C ARG A 250 3.04 -0.52 12.89
N LEU A 251 2.71 -0.38 14.18
CA LEU A 251 2.17 -1.49 14.97
C LEU A 251 0.82 -1.94 14.42
N GLU A 252 -0.05 -1.00 14.05
CA GLU A 252 -1.38 -1.29 13.49
C GLU A 252 -1.27 -2.03 12.15
N ALA A 253 -0.42 -1.58 11.23
CA ALA A 253 -0.19 -2.27 9.95
C ALA A 253 0.35 -3.69 10.17
N PHE A 254 1.34 -3.85 11.05
CA PHE A 254 1.83 -5.17 11.43
C PHE A 254 0.71 -6.05 11.99
N ASN A 255 -0.11 -5.53 12.92
CA ASN A 255 -1.20 -6.30 13.53
C ASN A 255 -2.25 -6.69 12.50
N LYS A 256 -2.65 -5.79 11.60
CA LYS A 256 -3.62 -6.08 10.53
C LYS A 256 -3.15 -7.24 9.64
N ILE A 257 -1.92 -7.17 9.13
CA ILE A 257 -1.37 -8.22 8.27
C ILE A 257 -1.08 -9.51 9.04
N GLY A 258 -0.61 -9.38 10.28
CA GLY A 258 -0.34 -10.49 11.17
C GLY A 258 -1.60 -11.29 11.51
N ARG A 259 -2.70 -10.61 11.89
CA ARG A 259 -4.01 -11.26 12.10
C ARG A 259 -4.49 -11.94 10.83
N TRP A 260 -4.47 -11.24 9.69
CA TRP A 260 -4.85 -11.83 8.40
C TRP A 260 -4.10 -13.13 8.10
N THR A 261 -2.81 -13.14 8.42
CA THR A 261 -1.93 -14.30 8.27
C THR A 261 -2.36 -15.43 9.20
N LEU A 262 -2.53 -15.16 10.50
CA LEU A 262 -2.88 -16.16 11.50
C LEU A 262 -4.28 -16.75 11.27
N ASP A 263 -5.27 -15.92 10.93
CA ASP A 263 -6.66 -16.34 10.71
C ASP A 263 -6.79 -17.36 9.56
N ARG A 264 -5.84 -17.37 8.62
CA ARG A 264 -5.83 -18.27 7.45
C ARG A 264 -4.87 -19.44 7.56
N VAL A 265 -3.88 -19.34 8.45
CA VAL A 265 -2.93 -20.44 8.72
C VAL A 265 -3.46 -21.34 9.84
N CYS A 266 -4.21 -20.81 10.80
CA CYS A 266 -4.74 -21.55 11.94
C CYS A 266 -6.12 -22.19 11.70
N VAL A 267 -6.64 -22.18 10.46
CA VAL A 267 -7.86 -22.95 10.13
C VAL A 267 -7.50 -24.44 10.16
N PRO A 268 -8.17 -25.28 10.98
CA PRO A 268 -7.92 -26.71 11.02
C PRO A 268 -8.11 -27.32 9.63
N VAL A 269 -7.18 -28.18 9.22
CA VAL A 269 -7.20 -28.92 7.94
C VAL A 269 -8.44 -29.84 7.82
N ASP A 270 -9.18 -30.07 8.90
CA ASP A 270 -10.33 -30.97 8.96
C ASP A 270 -11.61 -30.46 8.27
N THR A 271 -11.61 -29.27 7.65
CA THR A 271 -12.78 -28.75 6.90
C THR A 271 -12.65 -28.83 5.38
N LEU A 272 -11.56 -29.37 4.82
CA LEU A 272 -11.37 -29.47 3.36
C LEU A 272 -11.77 -30.82 2.73
N ASP A 273 -12.27 -31.79 3.52
CA ASP A 273 -12.77 -33.08 2.99
C ASP A 273 -14.31 -33.15 2.88
N ARG A 274 -15.01 -32.01 2.87
CA ARG A 274 -16.46 -31.97 2.60
C ARG A 274 -16.85 -30.78 1.72
N CYS A 275 -16.58 -30.89 0.42
CA CYS A 275 -17.39 -30.34 -0.67
C CYS A 275 -16.92 -30.95 -2.00
#